data_AF-A0A835HSW5-F1
#
_entry.id   AF-A0A835HSW5-F1
#
_cell.length_a   1.000
_cell.length_b   1.000
_cell.length_c   1.000
_cell.angle_alpha   90.00
_cell.angle_beta   90.00
_cell.angle_gamma   90.00
#
_symmetry.space_group_name_H-M   'P 1'
#
loop_
_entity.id
_entity.type
_entity.pdbx_description
1 polymer ?
#
loop_
_entity_poly.entity_id
_entity_poly.type
_entity_poly.pdbx_seq_one_letter_code
_entity_poly.pdbx_strand_id
1 'polypeptide(L)'
;MKKIEDNNTLVFIVDIRADKKKIKAAVKKMYDIQTKKVNTLISPLETKLAMGAYLGELVLSNDVKVVVARRVGSSLVNVMRSSNLQSREAALKALNHISSSDASAKVLIEVGILPPLVKDLFTSGANQLPTRLKEVSATILANLLL
;
A
#
# COMPACT_ATOMS: atom_id res chain seq x y z
N MET A 1 2.13 -8.67 17.44
CA MET A 1 1.68 -7.50 18.23
C MET A 1 2.85 -6.77 18.94
N LYS A 2 4.09 -6.86 18.43
CA LYS A 2 5.30 -6.35 19.13
C LYS A 2 5.94 -5.09 18.48
N LYS A 3 5.32 -4.49 17.45
CA LYS A 3 5.88 -3.34 16.71
C LYS A 3 5.16 -2.01 16.98
N ILE A 4 4.13 -2.01 17.82
CA ILE A 4 3.34 -0.82 18.18
C ILE A 4 3.87 -0.16 19.46
N GLU A 5 4.73 -0.86 20.22
CA GLU A 5 5.20 -0.43 21.54
C GLU A 5 6.41 0.50 21.49
N ASP A 6 7.21 0.49 20.41
CA ASP A 6 8.42 1.33 20.36
C ASP A 6 8.17 2.76 19.87
N ASN A 7 7.00 3.05 19.27
CA ASN A 7 6.63 4.38 18.80
C ASN A 7 5.17 4.70 19.16
N ASN A 8 4.95 5.63 20.09
CA ASN A 8 3.64 6.14 20.52
C ASN A 8 2.86 6.94 19.45
N THR A 9 3.08 6.66 18.16
CA THR A 9 2.46 7.35 17.03
C THR A 9 1.48 6.42 16.32
N LEU A 10 0.20 6.79 16.31
CA LEU A 10 -0.84 6.09 15.58
C LEU A 10 -1.18 6.83 14.29
N VAL A 11 -1.26 6.09 13.19
CA VAL A 11 -1.53 6.62 11.85
C VAL A 11 -2.91 6.19 11.40
N PHE A 12 -3.75 7.15 11.02
CA PHE A 12 -5.13 6.93 10.58
C PHE A 12 -5.36 7.57 9.22
N ILE A 13 -6.21 6.94 8.40
CA ILE A 13 -6.78 7.55 7.19
C ILE A 13 -8.05 8.29 7.61
N VAL A 14 -8.16 9.55 7.23
CA VAL A 14 -9.28 10.44 7.57
C VAL A 14 -9.86 11.06 6.31
N ASP A 15 -11.11 11.53 6.39
CA ASP A 15 -11.71 12.31 5.30
C ASP A 15 -10.91 13.60 5.05
N ILE A 16 -10.78 14.02 3.80
CA ILE A 16 -10.01 15.22 3.42
C ILE A 16 -10.58 16.51 4.04
N ARG A 17 -11.87 16.52 4.39
CA ARG A 17 -12.56 17.64 5.05
C ARG A 17 -12.55 17.54 6.58
N ALA A 18 -11.84 16.56 7.15
CA ALA A 18 -11.79 16.37 8.60
C ALA A 18 -10.75 17.27 9.27
N ASP A 19 -11.18 18.06 10.23
CA ASP A 19 -10.30 18.90 11.05
C ASP A 19 -9.64 18.11 12.19
N LYS A 20 -8.46 18.57 12.62
CA LYS A 20 -7.69 17.97 13.75
C LYS A 20 -8.52 17.79 15.02
N LYS A 21 -9.48 18.68 15.30
CA LYS A 21 -10.39 18.58 16.46
C LYS A 21 -11.33 17.38 16.35
N LYS A 22 -11.94 17.19 15.17
CA LYS A 22 -12.83 16.06 14.89
C LYS A 22 -12.06 14.73 14.97
N ILE A 23 -10.85 14.71 14.40
CA ILE A 23 -9.96 13.54 14.44
C ILE A 23 -9.60 13.19 15.89
N LYS A 24 -9.18 14.18 16.69
CA LYS A 24 -8.85 13.96 18.11
C LYS A 24 -10.03 13.41 18.91
N ALA A 25 -11.24 13.93 18.68
CA ALA A 25 -12.45 13.47 19.35
C ALA A 25 -12.81 12.03 18.95
N ALA A 26 -12.72 11.70 17.66
CA ALA A 26 -13.00 10.36 17.15
C ALA A 26 -12.00 9.33 17.71
N VAL A 27 -10.71 9.64 17.69
CA VAL A 27 -9.65 8.77 18.22
C VAL A 27 -9.84 8.53 19.72
N LYS A 28 -10.15 9.58 20.50
CA LYS A 28 -10.47 9.43 21.92
C LYS A 28 -11.70 8.55 22.13
N LYS A 29 -12.75 8.70 21.33
CA LYS A 29 -13.98 7.90 21.48
C LYS A 29 -13.78 6.43 21.10
N MET A 30 -12.99 6.14 20.07
CA MET A 30 -12.82 4.78 19.55
C MET A 30 -11.84 3.95 20.38
N TYR A 31 -10.81 4.58 20.94
CA TYR A 31 -9.68 3.88 21.55
C TYR A 31 -9.39 4.31 22.99
N ASP A 32 -10.19 5.23 23.55
CA ASP A 32 -10.03 5.82 24.89
C ASP A 32 -8.61 6.35 25.21
N ILE A 33 -7.95 6.90 24.19
CA ILE A 33 -6.58 7.41 24.28
C ILE A 33 -6.54 8.94 24.21
N GLN A 34 -5.69 9.53 25.04
CA GLN A 34 -5.40 10.97 25.00
C GLN A 34 -4.26 11.26 24.03
N THR A 35 -4.56 11.89 22.90
CA THR A 35 -3.55 12.27 21.91
C THR A 35 -2.77 13.52 22.33
N LYS A 36 -1.44 13.43 22.43
CA LYS A 36 -0.55 14.57 22.73
C LYS A 36 -0.52 15.60 21.60
N LYS A 37 -0.42 15.15 20.34
CA LYS A 37 -0.37 16.01 19.15
C LYS A 37 -1.05 15.28 17.98
N VAL A 38 -1.87 16.00 17.22
CA VAL A 38 -2.46 15.49 15.96
C VAL A 38 -1.81 16.21 14.80
N ASN A 39 -1.09 15.46 13.96
CA ASN A 39 -0.56 15.94 12.70
C ASN A 39 -1.44 15.40 11.57
N THR A 40 -1.82 16.28 10.64
CA THR A 40 -2.57 15.91 9.43
C THR A 40 -1.70 16.31 8.26
N LEU A 41 -1.43 15.37 7.37
CA LEU A 41 -0.69 15.61 6.14
C LEU A 41 -1.70 15.57 5.00
N ILE A 42 -1.81 16.68 4.25
CA ILE A 42 -2.40 16.65 2.91
C ILE A 42 -1.26 16.21 2.00
N SER A 43 -1.14 14.90 1.86
CA SER A 43 0.04 14.30 1.25
C SER A 43 -0.10 14.25 -0.28
N PRO A 44 0.97 14.58 -1.04
CA PRO A 44 1.08 14.22 -2.46
C PRO A 44 0.86 12.73 -2.65
N LEU A 45 0.48 12.31 -3.85
CA LEU A 45 0.18 10.92 -4.17
C LEU A 45 1.28 9.96 -3.67
N GLU A 46 2.55 10.32 -3.84
CA GLU A 46 3.72 9.57 -3.34
C GLU A 46 3.69 9.30 -1.83
N THR A 47 3.25 10.25 -1.00
CA THR A 47 3.17 10.03 0.45
C THR A 47 1.95 9.19 0.83
N LYS A 48 0.83 9.29 0.09
CA LYS A 48 -0.31 8.37 0.27
C LYS A 48 0.07 6.94 -0.09
N LEU A 49 0.95 6.77 -1.09
CA LEU A 49 1.47 5.49 -1.50
C LEU A 49 2.51 4.96 -0.51
N ALA A 50 3.39 5.81 0.02
CA ALA A 50 4.29 5.43 1.10
C ALA A 50 3.53 4.99 2.36
N MET A 51 2.42 5.67 2.69
CA MET A 51 1.51 5.24 3.76
C MET A 51 0.81 3.93 3.42
N GLY A 52 0.35 3.74 2.17
CA GLY A 52 -0.22 2.47 1.70
C GLY A 52 0.79 1.32 1.74
N ALA A 53 2.05 1.58 1.40
CA ALA A 53 3.15 0.62 1.49
C ALA A 53 3.48 0.28 2.94
N TYR A 54 3.53 1.28 3.83
CA TYR A 54 3.71 1.07 5.28
C TYR A 54 2.56 0.25 5.90
N LEU A 55 1.32 0.48 5.44
CA LEU A 55 0.16 -0.34 5.80
C LEU A 55 0.24 -1.76 5.18
N GLY A 56 0.89 -1.92 4.03
CA GLY A 56 1.17 -3.23 3.42
C GLY A 56 2.29 -4.02 4.13
N GLU A 57 3.22 -3.32 4.79
CA GLU A 57 4.27 -3.92 5.65
C GLU A 57 3.75 -4.34 7.03
N LEU A 58 2.60 -3.80 7.46
CA LEU A 58 1.88 -4.32 8.63
C LEU A 58 1.34 -5.71 8.30
N VAL A 59 1.44 -6.65 9.24
CA VAL A 59 0.86 -8.00 9.09
C VAL A 59 -0.66 -7.86 9.07
N LEU A 60 -1.22 -7.64 7.89
CA LEU A 60 -2.66 -7.56 7.65
C LEU A 60 -3.25 -8.97 7.69
N SER A 61 -4.38 -9.14 8.38
CA SER A 61 -5.20 -10.34 8.20
C SER A 61 -5.67 -10.43 6.75
N ASN A 62 -5.98 -11.64 6.28
CA ASN A 62 -6.38 -11.85 4.88
C ASN A 62 -7.59 -10.99 4.49
N ASP A 63 -8.56 -10.80 5.40
CA ASP A 63 -9.72 -9.92 5.17
C ASP A 63 -9.32 -8.46 4.92
N VAL A 64 -8.32 -7.96 5.67
CA VAL A 64 -7.84 -6.60 5.50
C VAL A 64 -7.07 -6.45 4.19
N LYS A 65 -6.34 -7.48 3.72
CA LYS A 65 -5.70 -7.48 2.40
C LYS A 65 -6.72 -7.30 1.28
N VAL A 66 -7.88 -7.92 1.36
CA VAL A 66 -8.97 -7.76 0.37
C VAL A 66 -9.49 -6.32 0.37
N VAL A 67 -9.72 -5.74 1.55
CA VAL A 67 -10.21 -4.35 1.67
C VAL A 67 -9.17 -3.37 1.10
N VAL A 68 -7.89 -3.58 1.41
CA VAL A 68 -6.79 -2.77 0.88
C VAL A 68 -6.69 -2.92 -0.64
N ALA A 69 -6.74 -4.14 -1.18
CA ALA A 69 -6.75 -4.39 -2.62
C ALA A 69 -7.88 -3.62 -3.33
N ARG A 70 -9.10 -3.67 -2.79
CA ARG A 70 -10.26 -2.96 -3.35
C ARG A 70 -10.12 -1.45 -3.30
N ARG A 71 -9.53 -0.91 -2.21
CA ARG A 71 -9.52 0.53 -1.97
C ARG A 71 -8.35 1.25 -2.61
N VAL A 72 -7.17 0.62 -2.65
CA VAL A 72 -5.93 1.25 -3.14
C VAL A 72 -5.27 0.50 -4.30
N GLY A 73 -5.78 -0.67 -4.71
CA GLY A 73 -5.18 -1.48 -5.77
C GLY A 73 -4.99 -0.73 -7.09
N SER A 74 -6.01 -0.01 -7.57
CA SER A 74 -5.91 0.80 -8.79
C SER A 74 -4.87 1.92 -8.69
N SER A 75 -4.74 2.53 -7.51
CA SER A 75 -3.73 3.57 -7.25
C SER A 75 -2.31 2.99 -7.27
N LEU A 76 -2.10 1.82 -6.66
CA LEU A 76 -0.80 1.13 -6.68
C LEU A 76 -0.41 0.68 -8.09
N VAL A 77 -1.38 0.16 -8.85
CA VAL A 77 -1.20 -0.23 -10.26
C VAL A 77 -0.79 0.96 -11.12
N ASN A 78 -1.41 2.13 -10.93
CA ASN A 78 -1.03 3.34 -11.66
C ASN A 78 0.40 3.80 -11.33
N VAL A 79 0.87 3.52 -10.12
CA VAL A 79 2.20 3.94 -9.65
C VAL A 79 3.31 3.06 -10.19
N MET A 80 3.02 1.79 -10.46
CA MET A 80 3.91 0.93 -11.22
C MET A 80 4.23 1.48 -12.62
N ARG A 81 3.33 2.30 -13.18
CA ARG A 81 3.51 2.96 -14.48
C ARG A 81 4.27 4.29 -14.39
N SER A 82 4.60 4.77 -13.19
CA SER A 82 5.34 6.02 -13.03
C SER A 82 6.79 5.89 -13.52
N SER A 83 7.42 7.01 -13.90
CA SER A 83 8.86 7.04 -14.25
C SER A 83 9.77 7.02 -13.03
N ASN A 84 9.24 7.22 -11.82
CA ASN A 84 10.01 7.22 -10.58
C ASN A 84 10.24 5.79 -10.06
N LEU A 85 11.49 5.33 -10.05
CA LEU A 85 11.87 4.00 -9.58
C LEU A 85 11.50 3.76 -8.11
N GLN A 86 11.65 4.76 -7.24
CA GLN A 86 11.32 4.63 -5.81
C GLN A 86 9.82 4.39 -5.60
N SER A 87 8.98 5.10 -6.35
CA SER A 87 7.53 4.94 -6.29
C SER A 87 7.09 3.58 -6.82
N ARG A 88 7.70 3.11 -7.92
CA ARG A 88 7.47 1.75 -8.44
C ARG A 88 7.88 0.69 -7.44
N GLU A 89 9.04 0.83 -6.80
CA GLU A 89 9.54 -0.10 -5.79
C GLU A 89 8.58 -0.20 -4.60
N ALA A 90 8.13 0.93 -4.06
CA ALA A 90 7.18 0.97 -2.95
C ALA A 90 5.86 0.29 -3.33
N ALA A 91 5.37 0.53 -4.55
CA ALA A 91 4.15 -0.11 -5.06
C ALA A 91 4.32 -1.63 -5.18
N LEU A 92 5.43 -2.11 -5.76
CA LEU A 92 5.72 -3.54 -5.89
C LEU A 92 5.81 -4.24 -4.53
N LYS A 93 6.50 -3.63 -3.55
CA LYS A 93 6.56 -4.19 -2.19
C LYS A 93 5.18 -4.31 -1.54
N ALA A 94 4.37 -3.25 -1.64
CA ALA A 94 3.00 -3.27 -1.11
C ALA A 94 2.14 -4.35 -1.79
N LEU A 95 2.20 -4.44 -3.12
CA LEU A 95 1.46 -5.42 -3.91
C LEU A 95 1.90 -6.85 -3.65
N ASN A 96 3.17 -7.10 -3.35
CA ASN A 96 3.66 -8.41 -2.94
C ASN A 96 3.00 -8.90 -1.65
N HIS A 97 2.90 -8.01 -0.64
CA HIS A 97 2.21 -8.35 0.60
C HIS A 97 0.71 -8.54 0.41
N ILE A 98 0.06 -7.71 -0.41
CA ILE A 98 -1.38 -7.81 -0.67
C ILE A 98 -1.70 -9.06 -1.48
N SER A 99 -0.93 -9.40 -2.51
CA SER A 99 -1.18 -10.55 -3.39
C SER A 99 -1.02 -11.90 -2.71
N SER A 100 -0.41 -11.97 -1.52
CA SER A 100 -0.18 -13.23 -0.77
C SER A 100 -1.44 -13.99 -0.32
N SER A 101 -2.65 -13.50 -0.62
CA SER A 101 -3.91 -14.20 -0.36
C SER A 101 -4.75 -14.26 -1.62
N ASP A 102 -5.32 -15.44 -1.91
CA ASP A 102 -6.14 -15.74 -3.09
C ASP A 102 -7.29 -14.73 -3.29
N ALA A 103 -8.00 -14.38 -2.21
CA ALA A 103 -9.13 -13.45 -2.29
C ALA A 103 -8.70 -12.04 -2.73
N SER A 104 -7.56 -11.55 -2.22
CA SER A 104 -7.00 -10.25 -2.64
C SER A 104 -6.33 -10.32 -4.00
N ALA A 105 -5.73 -11.45 -4.37
CA ALA A 105 -5.15 -11.68 -5.69
C ALA A 105 -6.21 -11.52 -6.80
N LYS A 106 -7.39 -12.12 -6.63
CA LYS A 106 -8.53 -11.96 -7.55
C LYS A 106 -8.92 -10.50 -7.74
N VAL A 107 -9.01 -9.74 -6.66
CA VAL A 107 -9.29 -8.29 -6.72
C VAL A 107 -8.17 -7.54 -7.46
N LEU A 108 -6.90 -7.90 -7.24
CA LEU A 108 -5.78 -7.28 -7.92
C LEU A 108 -5.80 -7.54 -9.45
N ILE A 109 -6.27 -8.71 -9.87
CA ILE A 109 -6.49 -9.04 -11.29
C ILE A 109 -7.57 -8.13 -11.87
N GLU A 110 -8.70 -7.97 -11.19
CA GLU A 110 -9.82 -7.11 -11.64
C GLU A 110 -9.40 -5.64 -11.83
N VAL A 111 -8.50 -5.11 -10.98
CA VAL A 111 -7.98 -3.75 -11.12
C VAL A 111 -6.89 -3.60 -12.19
N GLY A 112 -6.54 -4.68 -12.91
CA GLY A 112 -5.66 -4.65 -14.07
C GLY A 112 -4.17 -4.62 -13.73
N ILE A 113 -3.74 -5.37 -12.72
CA ILE A 113 -2.32 -5.47 -12.31
C ILE A 113 -1.45 -6.26 -13.30
N LEU A 114 -2.03 -7.16 -14.11
CA LEU A 114 -1.27 -8.08 -14.97
C LEU A 114 -0.46 -7.38 -16.07
N PRO A 115 -1.01 -6.45 -16.87
CA PRO A 115 -0.24 -5.82 -17.95
C PRO A 115 0.99 -5.03 -17.46
N PRO A 116 0.91 -4.23 -16.37
CA PRO A 116 2.09 -3.61 -15.75
C PRO A 116 3.16 -4.61 -15.31
N LEU A 117 2.78 -5.71 -14.65
CA LEU A 117 3.74 -6.72 -14.17
C LEU A 117 4.47 -7.41 -15.32
N VAL A 118 3.72 -7.80 -16.37
CA VAL A 118 4.31 -8.39 -17.58
C VAL A 118 5.26 -7.39 -18.23
N LYS A 119 4.84 -6.13 -18.41
CA LYS A 119 5.71 -5.09 -18.94
C LYS A 119 6.98 -4.93 -18.10
N ASP A 120 6.87 -4.91 -16.79
CA ASP A 120 7.99 -4.73 -15.85
C ASP A 120 9.01 -5.88 -15.92
N LEU A 121 8.56 -7.11 -16.16
CA LEU A 121 9.43 -8.28 -16.36
C LEU A 121 10.19 -8.23 -17.69
N PHE A 122 9.46 -7.97 -18.77
CA PHE A 122 9.98 -8.07 -20.14
C PHE A 122 10.59 -6.77 -20.68
N THR A 123 10.47 -5.64 -19.98
CA THR A 123 11.12 -4.39 -20.39
C THR A 123 12.64 -4.48 -20.24
N SER A 124 13.34 -4.11 -21.32
CA SER A 124 14.80 -4.03 -21.44
C SER A 124 15.20 -2.61 -21.84
N GLY A 125 16.22 -2.02 -21.20
CA GLY A 125 16.72 -0.67 -21.53
C GLY A 125 16.64 0.35 -20.38
N ALA A 126 16.63 1.66 -20.69
CA ALA A 126 16.81 2.75 -19.71
C ALA A 126 15.73 2.85 -18.61
N ASN A 127 14.55 2.22 -18.80
CA ASN A 127 13.45 2.18 -17.82
C ASN A 127 13.27 0.81 -17.15
N GLN A 128 14.25 -0.08 -17.29
CA GLN A 128 14.24 -1.43 -16.76
C GLN A 128 14.22 -1.43 -15.22
N LEU A 129 13.41 -2.31 -14.63
CA LEU A 129 13.49 -2.58 -13.20
C LEU A 129 14.83 -3.26 -12.85
N PRO A 130 15.46 -2.87 -11.73
CA PRO A 130 16.54 -3.64 -11.12
C PRO A 130 16.15 -5.12 -10.99
N THR A 131 17.11 -6.03 -11.14
CA THR A 131 16.87 -7.49 -11.09
C THR A 131 16.07 -7.92 -9.87
N ARG A 132 16.37 -7.35 -8.69
CA ARG A 132 15.62 -7.60 -7.44
C ARG A 132 14.14 -7.23 -7.52
N LEU A 133 13.78 -6.16 -8.23
CA LEU A 133 12.38 -5.76 -8.39
C LEU A 133 11.66 -6.55 -9.49
N LYS A 134 12.41 -7.08 -10.47
CA LYS A 134 11.87 -8.07 -11.41
C LYS A 134 11.51 -9.37 -10.70
N GLU A 135 12.33 -9.83 -9.74
CA GLU A 135 12.00 -10.98 -8.89
C GLU A 135 10.71 -10.75 -8.11
N VAL A 136 10.57 -9.58 -7.45
CA VAL A 136 9.32 -9.23 -6.73
C VAL A 136 8.12 -9.22 -7.68
N SER A 137 8.27 -8.69 -8.89
CA SER A 137 7.21 -8.69 -9.90
C SER A 137 6.82 -10.11 -10.32
N ALA A 138 7.80 -11.01 -10.47
CA ALA A 138 7.56 -12.42 -10.76
C ALA A 138 6.86 -13.13 -9.59
N THR A 139 7.24 -12.84 -8.34
CA THR A 139 6.57 -13.38 -7.15
C THR A 139 5.11 -12.95 -7.08
N ILE A 140 4.81 -11.66 -7.33
CA ILE A 140 3.42 -11.19 -7.39
C ILE A 140 2.66 -11.96 -8.47
N LEU A 141 3.21 -12.07 -9.68
CA LEU A 141 2.59 -12.83 -10.77
C LEU A 141 2.31 -14.28 -10.37
N ALA A 142 3.23 -14.94 -9.68
CA ALA A 142 3.03 -16.30 -9.18
C ALA A 142 1.86 -16.36 -8.18
N ASN A 143 1.79 -15.42 -7.23
CA ASN A 143 0.69 -15.35 -6.26
C ASN A 143 -0.68 -15.08 -6.89
N LEU A 144 -0.72 -14.48 -8.09
CA LEU A 144 -1.98 -14.23 -8.81
C LEU A 144 -2.48 -15.45 -9.60
N LEU A 145 -1.58 -16.41 -9.88
CA LEU A 145 -1.86 -17.59 -10.71
C LEU A 145 -2.06 -18.87 -9.88
N LEU A 146 -1.66 -18.84 -8.60
CA LEU A 146 -1.81 -19.91 -7.62
C LEU A 146 -3.08 -19.74 -6.80
#